data_AF-A0A9X7VXJ7-F1
#
_entry.id   AF-A0A9X7VXJ7-F1
#
_cell.length_a   1.000
_cell.length_b   1.000
_cell.length_c   1.000
_cell.angle_alpha   90.00
_cell.angle_beta   90.00
_cell.angle_gamma   90.00
#
_symmetry.space_group_name_H-M   'P 1'
#
loop_
_entity.id
_entity.type
_entity.pdbx_description
1 polymer ?
#
loop_
_entity_poly.entity_id
_entity_poly.type
_entity_poly.pdbx_seq_one_letter_code
_entity_poly.pdbx_strand_id
1 'polypeptide(L)' 'MKRQSMFLPPLWLALLLSFVGIVGMNLVYGSLTHGGLVKGLIGGLLLAIGVVTVGTPLAFARIQRKKFRQARSPR' A
#
# COMPACT_ATOMS: atom_id res chain seq x y z
N MET A 1 3.07 19.87 25.45
CA MET A 1 3.22 19.51 24.02
C MET A 1 2.86 18.04 23.82
N LYS A 2 1.65 17.72 23.34
CA LYS A 2 1.24 16.32 23.11
C LYS A 2 1.98 15.81 21.87
N ARG A 3 2.94 14.89 22.06
CA ARG A 3 3.59 14.14 20.97
C ARG A 3 2.48 13.48 20.15
N GLN A 4 2.20 14.04 18.98
CA GLN A 4 1.44 13.35 17.96
C GLN A 4 2.30 12.15 17.59
N SER A 5 1.95 10.98 18.12
CA SER A 5 2.47 9.70 17.68
C SER A 5 2.15 9.60 16.20
N MET A 6 3.10 10.05 15.38
CA MET A 6 3.11 9.86 13.95
C MET A 6 3.28 8.37 13.81
N PHE A 7 2.15 7.68 13.62
CA PHE A 7 2.08 6.25 13.35
C PHE A 7 2.80 6.05 12.00
N LEU A 8 4.13 6.04 12.04
CA LEU A 8 4.95 5.65 10.91
C LEU A 8 4.57 4.20 10.63
N PRO A 9 4.21 3.84 9.39
CA PRO A 9 4.10 2.43 9.06
C PRO A 9 5.43 1.77 9.46
N PRO A 10 5.40 0.65 10.19
CA PRO A 10 6.61 0.02 10.69
C PRO A 10 7.58 -0.22 9.53
N LEU A 11 8.85 0.14 9.72
CA LEU A 11 9.87 0.14 8.66
C LEU A 11 9.93 -1.21 7.92
N TRP A 12 9.73 -2.29 8.66
CA TRP A 12 9.63 -3.67 8.17
C TRP A 12 8.51 -3.89 7.16
N LEU A 13 7.33 -3.31 7.39
CA LEU A 13 6.19 -3.41 6.49
C LEU A 13 6.50 -2.71 5.16
N ALA A 14 7.11 -1.52 5.23
CA ALA A 14 7.54 -0.79 4.05
C ALA A 14 8.61 -1.55 3.25
N LEU A 15 9.56 -2.21 3.93
CA LEU A 15 10.55 -3.09 3.31
C LEU A 15 9.89 -4.29 2.61
N LEU A 16 8.98 -4.98 3.29
CA LEU A 16 8.24 -6.12 2.74
C LEU A 16 7.44 -5.73 1.49
N LEU A 17 6.74 -4.60 1.56
CA LEU A 17 5.97 -4.07 0.44
C LEU A 17 6.85 -3.66 -0.74
N SER A 18 8.00 -3.05 -0.47
CA SER A 18 8.96 -2.70 -1.50
C SER A 18 9.50 -3.94 -2.20
N PHE A 19 9.84 -4.99 -1.43
CA PHE A 19 10.32 -6.26 -1.97
C PHE A 19 9.25 -6.95 -2.82
N VAL A 20 8.01 -7.05 -2.32
CA VAL A 20 6.87 -7.62 -3.06
C VAL A 20 6.58 -6.82 -4.33
N GLY A 21 6.62 -5.48 -4.26
CA GLY A 21 6.45 -4.61 -5.41
C GLY A 21 7.52 -4.83 -6.49
N ILE A 22 8.79 -4.94 -6.08
CA ILE A 22 9.91 -5.20 -7.00
C ILE A 22 9.73 -6.56 -7.70
N VAL A 23 9.43 -7.62 -6.94
CA VAL A 23 9.23 -8.97 -7.48
C VAL A 23 8.02 -9.02 -8.41
N GLY A 24 6.89 -8.44 -7.99
CA GLY A 24 5.67 -8.37 -8.79
C GLY A 24 5.89 -7.61 -10.11
N MET A 25 6.56 -6.46 -10.05
CA MET A 25 6.90 -5.67 -11.24
C MET A 25 7.80 -6.44 -12.20
N ASN A 26 8.79 -7.17 -11.69
CA ASN A 26 9.72 -7.97 -12.50
C ASN A 26 8.97 -9.14 -13.21
N LEU A 27 8.01 -9.77 -12.53
CA LEU A 27 7.15 -10.80 -13.12
C LEU A 27 6.21 -10.24 -14.19
N VAL A 28 5.62 -9.07 -13.96
CA VAL A 28 4.80 -8.36 -14.96
C VAL A 28 5.64 -7.97 -16.17
N TYR A 29 6.84 -7.43 -15.95
CA TYR A 29 7.75 -7.03 -17.04
C TYR A 29 8.22 -8.24 -17.84
N GLY A 30 8.56 -9.34 -17.17
CA GLY A 30 8.92 -10.62 -17.81
C GLY A 30 7.76 -11.22 -18.61
N SER A 31 6.52 -11.05 -18.14
CA SER A 31 5.32 -11.47 -18.88
C SER A 31 5.11 -10.68 -20.18
N LEU A 32 5.32 -9.35 -20.13
CA LEU A 32 5.15 -8.46 -21.27
C LEU A 32 6.26 -8.64 -22.32
N THR A 33 7.47 -9.01 -21.91
CA THR A 33 8.64 -9.11 -22.79
C THR A 33 8.86 -10.50 -23.38
N HIS A 34 8.55 -11.58 -22.65
CA HIS A 34 8.89 -12.95 -23.06
C HIS A 34 7.65 -13.82 -23.36
N GLY A 35 6.44 -13.24 -23.37
CA GLY A 35 5.21 -13.96 -23.67
C GLY A 35 4.87 -14.99 -22.59
N GLY A 36 4.35 -14.51 -21.45
CA GLY A 36 4.03 -15.38 -20.31
C GLY A 36 2.81 -14.92 -19.53
N LEU A 37 1.62 -15.07 -20.12
CA LEU A 37 0.32 -14.68 -19.53
C LEU A 37 0.17 -15.07 -18.06
N VAL A 38 0.63 -16.26 -17.68
CA VAL A 38 0.57 -16.77 -16.30
C VAL A 38 1.41 -15.92 -15.34
N LYS A 39 2.62 -15.50 -15.76
CA LYS A 39 3.50 -14.63 -14.96
C LYS A 39 2.90 -13.22 -14.80
N GLY A 40 2.22 -12.73 -15.83
CA GLY A 40 1.52 -11.43 -15.80
C GLY A 40 0.32 -11.45 -14.87
N LEU A 41 -0.47 -12.52 -14.89
CA LEU A 41 -1.59 -12.73 -13.95
C LEU A 41 -1.09 -12.82 -12.51
N ILE A 42 -0.04 -13.61 -12.24
CA ILE A 42 0.53 -13.74 -10.89
C ILE A 42 1.12 -12.41 -10.40
N GLY A 43 1.89 -11.72 -11.24
CA GLY A 43 2.46 -10.42 -10.91
C GLY A 43 1.40 -9.34 -10.69
N GLY A 44 0.34 -9.33 -11.51
CA GLY A 44 -0.81 -8.44 -11.36
C GLY A 44 -1.59 -8.71 -10.07
N LEU A 45 -1.79 -9.99 -9.71
CA LEU A 45 -2.46 -10.39 -8.47
C LEU A 45 -1.64 -9.97 -7.24
N LEU A 46 -0.32 -10.18 -7.26
CA LEU A 46 0.61 -9.74 -6.20
C LEU A 46 0.55 -8.22 -5.99
N LEU A 47 0.54 -7.45 -7.08
CA LEU A 47 0.42 -5.99 -7.02
C LEU A 47 -0.95 -5.54 -6.49
N ALA A 48 -2.04 -6.14 -6.96
CA ALA A 48 -3.39 -5.82 -6.50
C ALA A 48 -3.55 -6.10 -4.99
N ILE A 49 -3.05 -7.24 -4.50
CA ILE A 49 -3.04 -7.56 -3.08
C ILE A 49 -2.20 -6.54 -2.32
N GLY A 50 -1.01 -6.20 -2.81
CA GLY A 50 -0.16 -5.16 -2.20
C GLY A 50 -0.88 -3.82 -2.07
N VAL A 51 -1.57 -3.37 -3.11
CA VAL A 51 -2.33 -2.12 -3.13
C VAL A 51 -3.52 -2.18 -2.16
N VAL A 52 -4.27 -3.28 -2.11
CA VAL A 52 -5.41 -3.41 -1.19
C VAL A 52 -4.95 -3.42 0.27
N THR A 53 -3.89 -4.17 0.57
CA THR A 53 -3.37 -4.35 1.93
C THR A 53 -2.84 -3.04 2.51
N VAL A 54 -2.29 -2.15 1.67
CA VAL A 54 -1.76 -0.84 2.09
C VAL A 54 -2.76 0.28 1.93
N GLY A 55 -3.45 0.30 0.79
CA GLY A 55 -4.36 1.36 0.38
C GLY A 55 -5.59 1.43 1.27
N THR A 56 -6.14 0.29 1.68
CA THR A 56 -7.34 0.22 2.55
C THR A 56 -7.08 0.84 3.94
N PRO A 57 -6.05 0.42 4.70
CA PRO A 57 -5.77 1.04 5.99
C PRO A 57 -5.33 2.51 5.84
N LEU A 58 -4.62 2.87 4.77
CA LEU A 58 -4.24 4.26 4.50
C LEU A 58 -5.47 5.16 4.23
N ALA A 59 -6.42 4.68 3.42
CA ALA A 59 -7.68 5.35 3.15
C ALA A 59 -8.52 5.48 4.41
N PHE A 60 -8.61 4.42 5.22
CA PHE A 60 -9.30 4.44 6.50
C PHE A 60 -8.68 5.46 7.48
N ALA A 61 -7.35 5.46 7.61
CA ALA A 61 -6.64 6.44 8.43
C ALA A 61 -6.87 7.88 7.94
N ARG A 62 -6.95 8.09 6.62
CA ARG A 62 -7.26 9.40 6.02
C ARG A 62 -8.69 9.86 6.37
N ILE A 63 -9.67 8.96 6.29
CA ILE A 63 -11.07 9.24 6.65
C ILE A 63 -11.18 9.57 8.14
N GLN A 64 -10.55 8.77 9.00
CA GLN A 64 -10.49 9.00 10.45
C GLN A 64 -9.89 10.37 10.77
N ARG A 65 -8.74 10.72 10.18
CA ARG A 65 -8.11 12.04 10.36
C ARG A 65 -9.04 13.20 9.95
N LYS A 66 -9.81 13.06 8.88
CA LYS A 66 -10.82 14.06 8.48
C LYS A 66 -11.93 14.19 9.53
N LYS A 67 -12.47 13.08 10.02
CA LYS A 67 -13.50 13.07 11.08
C LYS A 67 -12.98 13.69 12.38
N PHE A 68 -11.76 13.36 12.81
CA PHE A 68 -11.14 13.96 14.00
C PHE A 68 -10.89 15.46 13.84
N ARG A 69 -10.51 15.95 12.65
CA ARG A 69 -10.36 17.39 12.39
C ARG A 69 -11.70 18.13 12.47
N GLN A 70 -12.77 17.54 11.97
CA GLN A 70 -14.12 18.12 12.05
C GLN A 70 -14.63 18.16 13.49
N ALA A 71 -14.45 17.08 14.26
CA ALA A 71 -14.88 17.02 15.66
C ALA A 71 -14.09 17.97 16.59
N ARG A 72 -12.85 18.31 16.23
CA ARG A 72 -11.96 19.17 17.04
C ARG A 72 -12.05 20.66 16.70
N SER A 73 -12.84 21.00 15.68
CA SER A 73 -13.15 22.38 15.32
C SER A 73 -14.63 22.62 15.57
N PRO A 74 -15.09 22.67 16.84
CA PRO A 74 -16.42 23.18 17.11
C PRO A 74 -16.39 24.66 16.71
N ARG A 75 -17.17 25.01 15.69
CA ARG A 75 -17.70 26.37 15.63
C ARG A 75 -18.76 26.49 16.71
#